data_AF-A0A388TED1-F1
#
_entry.id   AF-A0A388TED1-F1
#
_cell.length_a   1.000
_cell.length_b   1.000
_cell.length_c   1.000
_cell.angle_alpha   90.00
_cell.angle_beta   90.00
_cell.angle_gamma   90.00
#
_symmetry.space_group_name_H-M   'P 1'
#
loop_
_entity.id
_entity.type
_entity.pdbx_description
1 polymer ?
#
loop_
_entity_poly.entity_id
_entity_poly.type
_entity_poly.pdbx_seq_one_letter_code
_entity_poly.pdbx_strand_id
1 'polypeptide(L)'
;MKKKIVFDLDPYEQSIEDQIETFVPASAETRTRFSTIVEKARKNRSVNLRFDGNDLDRVKQKAGESGLPYQTFITMILHKYVTDQFVDIKEAKKLLRYAR
;
A
#
# COMPACT_ATOMS: atom_id res chain seq x y z
N MET A 1 21.86 -31.26 24.44
CA MET A 1 21.87 -29.88 24.99
C MET A 1 21.23 -28.97 23.95
N LYS A 2 20.05 -28.40 24.21
CA LYS A 2 19.38 -27.50 23.25
C LYS A 2 20.14 -26.17 23.23
N LYS A 3 20.68 -25.78 22.07
CA LYS A 3 21.32 -24.47 21.87
C LYS A 3 20.31 -23.39 22.24
N LYS A 4 20.62 -22.58 23.26
CA LYS A 4 19.92 -21.34 23.55
C LYS A 4 20.15 -20.43 22.33
N ILE A 5 19.11 -20.19 21.54
CA ILE A 5 19.16 -19.20 20.47
C ILE A 5 19.23 -17.86 21.20
N VAL A 6 20.37 -17.17 21.09
CA VAL A 6 20.53 -15.81 21.61
C VAL A 6 19.88 -14.90 20.57
N PHE A 7 18.73 -14.33 20.91
CA PHE A 7 18.13 -13.27 20.12
C PHE A 7 18.86 -11.97 20.49
N ASP A 8 19.41 -11.28 19.50
CA ASP A 8 19.93 -9.92 19.67
C ASP A 8 18.74 -8.98 19.57
N LEU A 9 18.15 -8.67 20.73
CA LEU A 9 16.99 -7.79 20.82
C LEU A 9 17.49 -6.35 20.70
N ASP A 10 16.88 -5.58 19.80
CA ASP A 10 17.16 -4.15 19.73
C ASP A 10 16.62 -3.43 21.00
N PRO A 11 17.02 -2.18 21.26
CA PRO A 11 16.57 -1.46 22.46
C PRO A 11 15.05 -1.32 22.59
N TYR A 12 14.32 -1.33 21.46
CA TYR A 12 12.87 -1.27 21.44
C TYR A 12 12.27 -2.64 21.78
N GLU A 13 12.77 -3.72 21.19
CA GLU A 13 12.34 -5.08 21.48
C GLU A 13 12.60 -5.47 22.95
N GLN A 14 13.75 -5.08 23.51
CA GLN A 14 14.05 -5.28 24.92
C GLN A 14 13.05 -4.54 25.83
N SER A 15 12.67 -3.31 25.46
CA SER A 15 11.68 -2.54 26.22
C SER A 15 10.28 -3.17 26.25
N ILE A 16 9.94 -3.98 25.23
CA ILE A 16 8.69 -4.75 25.16
C ILE A 16 8.79 -5.99 26.05
N GLU A 17 9.92 -6.70 26.04
CA GLU A 17 10.16 -7.84 26.93
C GLU A 17 10.06 -7.42 28.40
N ASP A 18 10.70 -6.31 28.76
CA ASP A 18 10.73 -5.82 30.14
C ASP A 18 9.33 -5.43 30.64
N GLN A 19 8.41 -5.07 29.73
CA GLN A 19 7.04 -4.66 30.06
C GLN A 19 6.02 -5.80 29.96
N ILE A 20 6.45 -7.03 29.64
CA ILE A 20 5.55 -8.15 29.35
C ILE A 20 4.62 -8.48 30.52
N GLU A 21 5.11 -8.34 31.76
CA GLU A 21 4.35 -8.63 32.98
C GLU A 21 3.22 -7.62 33.23
N THR A 22 3.31 -6.42 32.62
CA THR A 22 2.31 -5.36 32.79
C THR A 22 1.14 -5.50 31.80
N PHE A 23 1.26 -6.38 30.80
CA PHE A 23 0.23 -6.52 29.78
C PHE A 23 -1.02 -7.22 30.33
N VAL A 24 -2.13 -6.48 30.28
CA VAL A 24 -3.46 -7.00 30.58
C VAL A 24 -4.11 -7.59 29.33
N PRO A 25 -4.91 -8.67 29.46
CA PRO A 25 -5.67 -9.18 28.34
C PRO A 25 -6.63 -8.11 27.81
N ALA A 26 -6.57 -7.84 26.51
CA ALA A 26 -7.45 -6.88 25.86
C ALA A 26 -8.93 -7.26 26.10
N SER A 27 -9.77 -6.25 26.35
CA SER A 27 -11.22 -6.45 26.48
C SER A 27 -11.82 -7.08 25.22
N ALA A 28 -12.94 -7.78 25.37
CA ALA A 28 -13.62 -8.45 24.25
C ALA A 28 -13.92 -7.47 23.09
N GLU A 29 -14.36 -6.25 23.41
CA GLU A 29 -14.62 -5.20 22.41
C GLU A 29 -13.35 -4.78 21.66
N THR A 30 -12.26 -4.54 22.38
CA THR A 30 -10.97 -4.16 21.80
C THR A 30 -10.46 -5.26 20.88
N ARG A 31 -10.56 -6.52 21.29
CA ARG A 31 -10.18 -7.68 20.47
C ARG A 31 -10.99 -7.76 19.17
N THR A 32 -12.30 -7.53 19.23
CA THR A 32 -13.17 -7.50 18.04
C THR A 32 -12.86 -6.31 17.12
N ARG A 33 -12.54 -5.14 17.68
CA ARG A 33 -12.11 -3.98 16.87
C ARG A 33 -10.80 -4.27 16.14
N PHE A 34 -9.79 -4.78 16.85
CA PHE A 34 -8.51 -5.15 16.24
C PHE A 34 -8.67 -6.24 15.20
N SER A 35 -9.46 -7.29 15.46
CA SER A 35 -9.71 -8.35 14.47
C SER A 35 -10.38 -7.79 13.22
N THR A 36 -11.36 -6.89 13.36
CA THR A 36 -12.06 -6.26 12.24
C THR A 36 -11.12 -5.40 11.39
N ILE A 37 -10.22 -4.64 12.04
CA ILE A 37 -9.24 -3.80 11.34
C ILE A 37 -8.25 -4.69 10.57
N VAL A 38 -7.73 -5.73 11.21
CA VAL A 38 -6.81 -6.70 10.58
C VAL A 38 -7.49 -7.42 9.41
N GLU A 39 -8.75 -7.83 9.56
CA GLU A 39 -9.51 -8.45 8.47
C GLU A 39 -9.76 -7.50 7.31
N LYS A 40 -10.06 -6.22 7.56
CA LYS A 40 -10.19 -5.21 6.51
C LYS A 40 -8.86 -5.01 5.77
N ALA A 41 -7.75 -4.91 6.50
CA ALA A 41 -6.42 -4.74 5.92
C ALA A 41 -5.98 -5.95 5.07
N ARG A 42 -6.42 -7.17 5.43
CA ARG A 42 -6.06 -8.40 4.72
C ARG A 42 -6.83 -8.64 3.41
N LYS A 43 -7.87 -7.85 3.10
CA LYS A 43 -8.69 -8.03 1.87
C LYS A 43 -8.02 -7.48 0.60
N ASN A 44 -6.75 -7.83 0.38
CA ASN A 44 -6.13 -7.63 -0.93
C ASN A 44 -6.80 -8.55 -1.94
N ARG A 45 -7.50 -7.97 -2.92
CA ARG A 45 -8.08 -8.72 -4.03
C ARG A 45 -7.16 -8.59 -5.23
N SER A 46 -6.76 -9.72 -5.82
CA SER A 46 -6.03 -9.74 -7.07
C SER A 46 -6.98 -9.44 -8.24
N VAL A 47 -6.52 -8.66 -9.20
CA VAL A 47 -7.24 -8.35 -10.44
C VAL A 47 -6.36 -8.78 -11.60
N ASN A 48 -6.92 -9.55 -12.54
CA ASN A 48 -6.25 -9.88 -13.79
C ASN A 48 -6.67 -8.86 -14.86
N LEU A 49 -5.70 -8.21 -15.50
CA LEU A 49 -5.93 -7.25 -16.57
C LEU A 49 -5.25 -7.76 -17.84
N ARG A 50 -5.96 -7.70 -18.97
CA ARG A 50 -5.42 -7.99 -20.29
C ARG A 50 -5.07 -6.68 -20.99
N PHE A 51 -3.90 -6.64 -21.62
CA PHE A 51 -3.40 -5.50 -22.37
C PHE A 51 -2.98 -5.95 -23.76
N ASP A 52 -3.19 -5.09 -24.74
CA ASP A 52 -2.53 -5.24 -26.03
C ASP A 52 -1.03 -4.93 -25.87
N GLY A 53 -0.17 -5.60 -26.65
CA GLY A 53 1.28 -5.48 -26.50
C GLY A 53 1.79 -4.04 -26.60
N ASN A 54 1.27 -3.27 -27.56
CA ASN A 54 1.62 -1.87 -27.75
C ASN A 54 1.23 -0.98 -26.55
N ASP A 55 0.10 -1.25 -25.90
CA ASP A 55 -0.31 -0.50 -24.71
C ASP A 55 0.54 -0.86 -23.50
N LEU A 56 0.89 -2.14 -23.35
CA LEU A 56 1.80 -2.58 -22.29
C LEU A 56 3.18 -1.91 -22.42
N ASP A 57 3.70 -1.78 -23.64
CA ASP A 57 4.99 -1.13 -23.87
C ASP A 57 4.94 0.37 -23.56
N ARG A 58 3.86 1.06 -23.92
CA ARG A 58 3.63 2.46 -23.54
C ARG A 58 3.54 2.65 -22.04
N VAL A 59 2.88 1.73 -21.33
CA VAL A 59 2.80 1.76 -19.87
C VAL A 59 4.18 1.56 -19.25
N LYS A 60 4.97 0.60 -19.74
CA LYS A 60 6.35 0.39 -19.28
C LYS A 60 7.23 1.61 -19.52
N GLN A 61 7.10 2.26 -20.67
CA GLN A 61 7.83 3.49 -20.97
C GLN A 61 7.51 4.60 -19.94
N LYS A 62 6.22 4.88 -19.72
CA LYS A 62 5.79 5.90 -18.74
C LYS A 62 6.19 5.56 -17.30
N ALA A 63 6.16 4.28 -16.96
CA ALA A 63 6.62 3.81 -15.67
C ALA A 63 8.13 4.05 -15.50
N GLY A 64 8.92 3.77 -16.53
CA GLY A 64 10.36 4.07 -16.58
C GLY A 64 10.67 5.56 -16.45
N GLU A 65 9.93 6.42 -17.14
CA GLU A 65 10.03 7.89 -17.00
C GLU A 65 9.75 8.37 -15.57
N SER A 66 8.88 7.65 -14.84
CA SER A 66 8.55 7.94 -13.44
C SER A 66 9.48 7.25 -12.44
N GLY A 67 10.45 6.44 -12.90
CA GLY A 67 11.34 5.64 -12.04
C GLY A 67 10.64 4.52 -11.27
N LEU A 68 9.44 4.09 -11.71
CA LEU A 68 8.63 3.09 -11.02
C LEU A 68 8.53 1.79 -11.84
N PRO A 69 8.43 0.62 -11.19
CA PRO A 69 8.03 -0.61 -11.86
C PRO A 69 6.65 -0.45 -12.51
N TYR A 70 6.43 -1.04 -13.69
CA TYR A 70 5.17 -0.88 -14.44
C TYR A 70 3.94 -1.35 -13.65
N GLN A 71 4.07 -2.40 -12.83
CA GLN A 71 2.98 -2.87 -11.97
C GLN A 71 2.62 -1.82 -10.89
N THR A 72 3.63 -1.26 -10.22
CA THR A 72 3.46 -0.19 -9.24
C THR A 72 2.86 1.06 -9.88
N PHE A 73 3.30 1.39 -11.09
CA PHE A 73 2.79 2.53 -11.84
C PHE A 73 1.29 2.37 -12.17
N ILE A 74 0.87 1.19 -12.62
CA ILE A 74 -0.55 0.89 -12.87
C ILE A 74 -1.36 1.04 -11.59
N THR A 75 -0.91 0.45 -10.47
CA THR A 75 -1.58 0.56 -9.18
C THR A 75 -1.68 2.01 -8.70
N MET A 76 -0.61 2.80 -8.88
CA MET A 76 -0.60 4.22 -8.54
C MET A 76 -1.63 5.00 -9.36
N ILE A 77 -1.74 4.75 -10.67
CA ILE A 77 -2.75 5.40 -11.52
C ILE A 77 -4.16 5.06 -11.04
N LEU A 78 -4.43 3.78 -10.79
CA LEU A 78 -5.74 3.35 -10.28
C LEU A 78 -6.06 4.02 -8.94
N HIS A 79 -5.07 4.13 -8.04
CA HIS A 79 -5.27 4.81 -6.77
C HIS A 79 -5.59 6.29 -6.96
N LYS A 80 -4.80 7.00 -7.79
CA LYS A 80 -5.04 8.42 -8.13
C LYS A 80 -6.40 8.65 -8.79
N TYR A 81 -6.85 7.69 -9.61
CA TYR A 81 -8.16 7.76 -10.25
C TYR A 81 -9.29 7.63 -9.23
N VAL A 82 -9.18 6.70 -8.28
CA VAL A 82 -10.19 6.50 -7.23
C VAL A 82 -10.17 7.60 -6.16
N THR A 83 -9.05 8.28 -5.95
CA THR A 83 -8.93 9.40 -5.00
C THR A 83 -9.23 10.76 -5.62
N ASP A 84 -9.74 10.82 -6.85
CA ASP A 84 -10.00 12.06 -7.61
C ASP A 84 -8.76 12.95 -7.81
N GLN A 85 -7.57 12.38 -7.70
CA GLN A 85 -6.28 13.06 -7.91
C GLN A 85 -5.76 12.91 -9.34
N PHE A 86 -6.47 12.16 -10.19
CA PHE A 86 -6.10 11.97 -11.58
C PHE A 86 -6.56 13.16 -12.43
N VAL A 87 -5.62 14.03 -12.78
CA VAL A 87 -5.88 15.21 -13.63
C VAL A 87 -5.51 14.92 -15.07
N ASP A 88 -6.48 14.96 -15.98
CA ASP A 88 -6.20 14.96 -17.41
C ASP A 88 -5.74 16.36 -17.85
N ILE A 89 -4.44 16.47 -18.10
CA ILE A 89 -3.79 17.71 -18.55
C ILE A 89 -4.36 18.19 -19.90
N LYS A 90 -4.84 17.29 -20.77
CA LYS A 90 -5.44 17.69 -22.05
C LYS A 90 -6.78 18.38 -21.84
N GLU A 91 -7.63 17.85 -20.98
CA GLU A 91 -8.91 18.48 -20.64
C GLU A 91 -8.71 19.79 -19.88
N ALA A 92 -7.76 19.84 -18.94
CA ALA A 92 -7.39 21.09 -18.26
C ALA A 92 -6.93 22.17 -19.25
N LYS A 93 -6.09 21.82 -20.23
CA LYS A 93 -5.67 22.74 -21.30
C LYS A 93 -6.82 23.19 -22.18
N LYS A 94 -7.77 22.31 -22.49
CA LYS A 94 -8.96 22.62 -23.28
C LYS A 94 -9.82 23.66 -22.57
N LEU A 95 -10.09 23.47 -21.27
CA LEU A 95 -10.83 24.42 -20.45
C LEU A 95 -10.12 25.77 -20.35
N LEU A 96 -8.81 25.78 -20.13
CA LEU A 96 -8.01 27.02 -20.11
C LEU A 96 -8.05 27.78 -21.44
N ARG A 97 -8.16 27.08 -22.57
CA ARG A 97 -8.32 27.71 -23.89
C ARG A 97 -9.71 28.32 -24.10
N TYR A 98 -10.76 27.75 -23.51
CA TYR A 98 -12.12 28.28 -23.60
C TYR A 98 -12.40 29.40 -22.59
N ALA A 99 -11.66 29.43 -21.48
CA ALA A 99 -11.73 30.48 -20.47
C ALA A 99 -10.97 31.77 -20.86
N ARG A 100 -10.32 31.78 -22.03
CA ARG A 100 -9.60 32.91 -22.60
C ARG A 100 -10.36 33.48 -23.78
#